data_AF-A0A0H5C7S2-F1
#
_entry.id   AF-A0A0H5C7S2-F1
#
_cell.length_a   1.000
_cell.length_b   1.000
_cell.length_c   1.000
_cell.angle_alpha   90.00
_cell.angle_beta   90.00
_cell.angle_gamma   90.00
#
_symmetry.space_group_name_H-M   'P 1'
#
loop_
_entity.id
_entity.type
_entity.pdbx_description
1 polymer ?
#
loop_
_entity_poly.entity_id
_entity_poly.type
_entity_poly.pdbx_seq_one_letter_code
_entity_poly.pdbx_strand_id
1 'polypeptide(L)'
;MRVRQRKVIENDVLHSWLVDQLIQSYGPGLDVRNFGCDDVHAVKLLKFLKLQPDGTLLVSIADSVNSAVAILTSRCISQFEREQRCRITEYTTNTVVLISEITLKWLPLRKFQPLFGHFVPFKCHSYGILVIDRLEVLDSHQQPVGTTLESAYQNERYNAAVKPFQFEDVLID
;
A
#
# COMPACT_ATOMS: atom_id res chain seq x y z
N MET A 1 -14.68 -2.10 -33.51
CA MET A 1 -14.16 -2.22 -32.13
C MET A 1 -12.63 -2.23 -32.22
N ARG A 2 -11.95 -1.10 -31.98
CA ARG A 2 -10.48 -1.02 -32.14
C ARG A 2 -9.83 -1.61 -30.89
N VAL A 3 -9.22 -2.79 -31.04
CA VAL A 3 -8.31 -3.35 -30.04
C VAL A 3 -7.14 -2.38 -29.93
N ARG A 4 -7.12 -1.56 -28.87
CA ARG A 4 -5.94 -0.79 -28.49
C ARG A 4 -4.90 -1.82 -28.05
N GLN A 5 -3.96 -2.15 -28.94
CA GLN A 5 -2.73 -2.82 -28.55
C GLN A 5 -2.04 -1.90 -27.53
N ARG A 6 -2.13 -2.25 -26.24
CA ARG A 6 -1.29 -1.65 -25.20
C ARG A 6 0.14 -2.04 -25.56
N LYS A 7 0.97 -1.05 -25.84
CA LYS A 7 2.43 -1.19 -25.93
C LYS A 7 2.86 -2.06 -24.75
N VAL A 8 3.52 -3.19 -25.04
CA VAL A 8 4.25 -3.94 -24.01
C VAL A 8 5.24 -2.94 -23.42
N ILE A 9 4.97 -2.47 -22.21
CA ILE A 9 5.85 -1.52 -21.54
C ILE A 9 7.06 -2.35 -21.09
N GLU A 10 8.22 -2.06 -21.67
CA GLU A 10 9.49 -2.65 -21.28
C GLU A 10 9.73 -2.41 -19.79
N ASN A 11 9.62 -3.47 -18.99
CA ASN A 11 10.23 -3.83 -17.69
C ASN A 11 10.69 -2.78 -16.64
N ASP A 12 10.38 -1.48 -16.75
CA ASP A 12 10.94 -0.45 -15.86
C ASP A 12 9.89 0.54 -15.30
N VAL A 13 8.63 0.11 -15.18
CA VAL A 13 7.55 0.95 -14.64
C VAL A 13 7.60 1.06 -13.12
N LEU A 14 8.15 0.04 -12.45
CA LEU A 14 8.29 0.05 -11.01
C LEU A 14 9.58 0.77 -10.64
N HIS A 15 9.46 1.91 -9.97
CA HIS A 15 10.59 2.63 -9.37
C HIS A 15 10.56 2.47 -7.86
N SER A 16 11.70 2.62 -7.19
CA SER A 16 11.72 2.59 -5.73
C SER A 16 11.24 3.92 -5.19
N TRP A 17 10.22 3.89 -4.33
CA TRP A 17 9.63 5.10 -3.75
C TRP A 17 8.97 4.86 -2.39
N LEU A 18 8.53 3.63 -2.08
CA LEU A 18 7.68 3.35 -0.92
C LEU A 18 8.32 3.80 0.39
N VAL A 19 9.55 3.38 0.66
CA VAL A 19 10.24 3.71 1.92
C VAL A 19 10.48 5.21 2.05
N ASP A 20 11.00 5.85 1.00
CA ASP A 20 11.29 7.28 1.02
C ASP A 20 10.03 8.09 1.30
N GLN A 21 8.93 7.73 0.63
CA GLN A 21 7.68 8.42 0.74
C GLN A 21 7.01 8.22 2.11
N LEU A 22 7.09 7.00 2.66
CA LEU A 22 6.67 6.74 4.04
C LEU A 22 7.47 7.61 5.02
N ILE A 23 8.79 7.67 4.89
CA ILE A 23 9.65 8.48 5.76
C ILE A 23 9.32 9.97 5.65
N GLN A 24 9.21 10.52 4.44
CA GLN A 24 8.90 11.93 4.21
C GLN A 24 7.53 12.35 4.78
N SER A 25 6.59 11.41 4.78
CA SER A 25 5.24 11.62 5.30
C SER A 25 5.13 11.38 6.81
N TYR A 26 6.21 10.91 7.46
CA TYR A 26 6.27 10.74 8.92
C TYR A 26 6.49 12.09 9.60
N GLY A 27 5.72 12.37 10.66
CA GLY A 27 5.87 13.59 11.45
C GLY A 27 5.16 13.49 12.80
N PRO A 28 5.60 14.26 13.81
CA PRO A 28 5.01 14.24 15.15
C PRO A 28 3.54 14.70 15.11
N GLY A 29 2.67 14.02 15.87
CA GLY A 29 1.28 14.43 16.10
C GLY A 29 0.27 14.16 14.97
N LEU A 30 0.59 13.31 14.00
CA LEU A 30 -0.25 13.13 12.80
C LEU A 30 -0.79 11.70 12.67
N ASP A 31 -2.08 11.54 12.97
CA ASP A 31 -2.82 10.27 12.76
C ASP A 31 -3.11 10.00 11.27
N VAL A 32 -3.24 11.06 10.45
CA VAL A 32 -3.49 10.97 9.01
C VAL A 32 -2.81 12.14 8.28
N ARG A 33 -2.00 11.86 7.27
CA ARG A 33 -1.60 12.86 6.26
C ARG A 33 -2.15 12.45 4.91
N ASN A 34 -2.79 13.39 4.21
CA ASN A 34 -3.10 13.20 2.80
C ASN A 34 -1.77 13.20 2.03
N PHE A 35 -1.55 12.17 1.21
CA PHE A 35 -0.52 12.30 0.17
C PHE A 35 -0.91 13.47 -0.72
N GLY A 36 0.06 14.06 -1.43
CA GLY A 36 -0.24 15.00 -2.49
C GLY A 36 -1.34 14.42 -3.38
N CYS A 37 -2.47 15.13 -3.46
CA CYS A 37 -3.74 14.65 -4.00
C CYS A 37 -3.65 14.17 -5.47
N ASP A 38 -2.53 14.45 -6.15
CA ASP A 38 -2.33 14.25 -7.59
C ASP A 38 -1.21 13.25 -7.95
N ASP A 39 -0.50 12.67 -6.97
CA ASP A 39 0.61 11.77 -7.28
C ASP A 39 0.12 10.36 -7.63
N VAL A 40 0.52 9.88 -8.81
CA VAL A 40 0.21 8.54 -9.32
C VAL A 40 1.45 7.67 -9.18
N HIS A 41 1.30 6.52 -8.52
CA HIS A 41 2.41 5.60 -8.31
C HIS A 41 2.12 4.23 -8.92
N ALA A 42 3.13 3.67 -9.59
CA ALA A 42 3.09 2.28 -10.01
C ALA A 42 3.48 1.37 -8.84
N VAL A 43 2.65 0.35 -8.58
CA VAL A 43 2.93 -0.71 -7.62
C VAL A 43 2.51 -2.05 -8.17
N LYS A 44 3.05 -3.10 -7.60
CA LYS A 44 2.60 -4.47 -7.82
C LYS A 44 1.71 -4.92 -6.68
N LEU A 45 0.54 -5.46 -7.01
CA LEU A 45 -0.31 -6.12 -6.02
C LEU A 45 0.27 -7.51 -5.72
N LEU A 46 0.80 -7.73 -4.52
CA LEU A 46 1.44 -9.00 -4.18
C LEU A 46 0.45 -10.02 -3.65
N LYS A 47 -0.43 -9.59 -2.74
CA LYS A 47 -1.33 -10.49 -2.01
C LYS A 47 -2.53 -9.76 -1.42
N PHE A 48 -3.68 -10.40 -1.47
CA PHE A 48 -4.86 -10.03 -0.68
C PHE A 48 -4.78 -10.69 0.69
N LEU A 49 -4.78 -9.88 1.74
CA LEU A 49 -4.52 -10.34 3.10
C LEU A 49 -5.82 -10.63 3.85
N LYS A 50 -6.73 -9.64 3.89
CA LYS A 50 -7.96 -9.72 4.68
C LYS A 50 -9.00 -8.70 4.21
N LEU A 51 -10.23 -9.16 3.97
CA LEU A 51 -11.39 -8.27 3.84
C LEU A 51 -11.84 -7.85 5.24
N GLN A 52 -11.94 -6.55 5.47
CA GLN A 52 -12.36 -6.00 6.75
C GLN A 52 -13.90 -5.86 6.81
N PRO A 53 -14.49 -5.84 8.02
CA PRO A 53 -15.95 -5.72 8.18
C PRO A 53 -16.55 -4.44 7.58
N ASP A 54 -15.75 -3.38 7.44
CA ASP A 54 -16.14 -2.09 6.85
C ASP A 54 -16.11 -2.10 5.30
N GLY A 55 -15.80 -3.24 4.69
CA GLY A 55 -15.71 -3.40 3.24
C GLY A 55 -14.39 -2.93 2.63
N THR A 56 -13.40 -2.56 3.44
CA THR A 56 -12.04 -2.28 2.96
C THR A 56 -11.22 -3.56 2.84
N LEU A 57 -10.23 -3.57 1.95
CA LEU A 57 -9.40 -4.75 1.68
C LEU A 57 -7.94 -4.48 2.04
N LEU A 58 -7.42 -5.23 3.01
CA LEU A 58 -6.01 -5.21 3.37
C LEU A 58 -5.21 -5.98 2.32
N VAL A 59 -4.19 -5.33 1.76
CA VAL A 59 -3.35 -5.87 0.69
C VAL A 59 -1.87 -5.66 0.99
N SER A 60 -1.04 -6.51 0.41
CA SER A 60 0.39 -6.28 0.29
C SER A 60 0.69 -5.75 -1.10
N ILE A 61 1.40 -4.64 -1.15
CA ILE A 61 1.87 -3.99 -2.38
C ILE A 61 3.39 -3.92 -2.38
N ALA A 62 3.97 -3.75 -3.56
CA ALA A 62 5.39 -3.51 -3.69
C ALA A 62 5.72 -2.50 -4.77
N ASP A 63 6.82 -1.80 -4.57
CA ASP A 63 7.52 -1.08 -5.62
C ASP A 63 8.61 -2.00 -6.22
N SER A 64 9.68 -1.45 -6.78
CA SER A 64 10.77 -2.28 -7.33
C SER A 64 11.68 -2.94 -6.29
N VAL A 65 11.67 -2.51 -5.02
CA VAL A 65 12.63 -2.92 -3.99
C VAL A 65 11.95 -3.37 -2.70
N ASN A 66 10.90 -2.67 -2.30
CA ASN A 66 10.26 -2.81 -1.00
C ASN A 66 8.81 -3.26 -1.15
N SER A 67 8.34 -3.98 -0.13
CA SER A 67 6.94 -4.32 0.06
C SER A 67 6.38 -3.61 1.29
N ALA A 68 5.13 -3.19 1.19
CA ALA A 68 4.41 -2.55 2.28
C ALA A 68 2.97 -3.05 2.34
N VAL A 69 2.30 -2.70 3.42
CA VAL A 69 0.87 -2.95 3.59
C VAL A 69 0.10 -1.73 3.13
N ALA A 70 -0.99 -1.99 2.42
CA ALA A 70 -1.95 -0.97 2.05
C ALA A 70 -3.39 -1.45 2.29
N ILE A 71 -4.31 -0.49 2.30
CA ILE A 71 -5.75 -0.71 2.39
C ILE A 71 -6.37 -0.15 1.11
N LEU A 72 -7.09 -0.99 0.38
CA LEU A 72 -7.98 -0.53 -0.70
C LEU A 72 -9.32 -0.17 -0.06
N THR A 73 -9.79 1.05 -0.29
CA THR A 73 -11.07 1.49 0.27
C THR A 73 -12.24 0.81 -0.44
N SER A 74 -13.41 0.79 0.20
CA SER A 74 -14.64 0.28 -0.43
C SER A 74 -15.00 1.04 -1.71
N ARG A 75 -14.65 2.34 -1.77
CA ARG A 75 -14.75 3.17 -2.97
C ARG A 75 -13.81 2.68 -4.08
N CYS A 76 -12.53 2.50 -3.78
CA CYS A 76 -11.54 1.97 -4.71
C CYS A 76 -11.99 0.63 -5.31
N ILE A 77 -12.43 -0.30 -4.46
CA ILE A 77 -12.90 -1.62 -4.86
C ILE A 77 -14.13 -1.49 -5.75
N SER A 78 -15.15 -0.74 -5.32
CA SER A 78 -16.39 -0.58 -6.08
C SER A 78 -16.16 0.05 -7.45
N GLN A 79 -15.26 1.03 -7.54
CA GLN A 79 -14.91 1.66 -8.79
C GLN A 79 -14.22 0.66 -9.74
N PHE A 80 -13.19 -0.03 -9.25
CA PHE A 80 -12.50 -1.07 -10.01
C PHE A 80 -13.47 -2.12 -10.55
N GLU A 81 -14.33 -2.69 -9.69
CA GLU A 81 -15.23 -3.78 -10.08
C GLU A 81 -16.27 -3.33 -11.12
N ARG A 82 -16.71 -2.06 -11.07
CA ARG A 82 -17.61 -1.48 -12.09
C ARG A 82 -16.91 -1.30 -13.43
N GLU A 83 -15.68 -0.81 -13.42
CA GLU A 83 -14.91 -0.53 -14.63
C GLU A 83 -14.42 -1.80 -15.32
N GLN A 84 -13.89 -2.75 -14.54
CA GLN A 84 -13.30 -4.00 -15.05
C GLN A 84 -14.31 -5.15 -15.17
N ARG A 85 -15.50 -5.02 -14.57
CA ARG A 85 -16.57 -6.04 -14.57
C ARG A 85 -16.12 -7.41 -14.01
N CYS A 86 -15.18 -7.40 -13.06
CA CYS A 86 -14.71 -8.57 -12.32
C CYS A 86 -14.44 -8.18 -10.86
N ARG A 87 -14.21 -9.17 -9.98
CA ARG A 87 -13.80 -8.88 -8.60
C ARG A 87 -12.38 -8.37 -8.56
N ILE A 88 -12.08 -7.43 -7.66
CA ILE A 88 -10.70 -6.92 -7.52
C ILE A 88 -9.72 -7.98 -7.07
N THR A 89 -10.17 -9.09 -6.49
CA THR A 89 -9.32 -10.22 -6.09
C THR A 89 -9.13 -11.24 -7.22
N GLU A 90 -9.82 -11.05 -8.34
CA GLU A 90 -9.82 -11.95 -9.49
C GLU A 90 -8.85 -11.40 -10.54
N TYR A 91 -7.76 -12.14 -10.78
CA TYR A 91 -6.76 -11.85 -11.83
C TYR A 91 -5.87 -10.62 -11.64
N THR A 92 -5.79 -10.08 -10.43
CA THR A 92 -5.01 -8.87 -10.09
C THR A 92 -3.82 -9.16 -9.17
N THR A 93 -3.72 -10.38 -8.61
CA THR A 93 -2.51 -10.78 -7.90
C THR A 93 -1.33 -10.82 -8.89
N ASN A 94 -0.20 -10.24 -8.50
CA ASN A 94 1.00 -10.05 -9.32
C ASN A 94 0.83 -9.13 -10.54
N THR A 95 -0.25 -8.35 -10.64
CA THR A 95 -0.37 -7.32 -11.68
C THR A 95 0.28 -6.02 -11.26
N VAL A 96 0.71 -5.23 -12.25
CA VAL A 96 1.14 -3.85 -12.03
C VAL A 96 -0.06 -2.94 -12.15
N VAL A 97 -0.27 -2.14 -11.12
CA VAL A 97 -1.37 -1.19 -11.00
C VAL A 97 -0.84 0.20 -10.75
N LEU A 98 -1.58 1.19 -11.22
CA LEU A 98 -1.41 2.58 -10.83
C LEU A 98 -2.33 2.87 -9.66
N ILE A 99 -1.78 3.43 -8.59
CA ILE A 99 -2.54 3.88 -7.42
C ILE A 99 -2.48 5.41 -7.35
N SER A 100 -3.59 6.01 -6.93
CA SER A 100 -3.76 7.46 -6.77
C SER A 100 -4.81 7.74 -5.70
N GLU A 101 -5.02 9.02 -5.35
CA GLU A 101 -5.89 9.41 -4.23
C GLU A 101 -5.47 8.65 -2.95
N ILE A 102 -4.20 8.79 -2.58
CA ILE A 102 -3.60 8.06 -1.46
C ILE A 102 -3.71 8.91 -0.19
N THR A 103 -3.97 8.27 0.95
CA THR A 103 -3.75 8.87 2.26
C THR A 103 -2.86 7.95 3.09
N LEU A 104 -2.01 8.53 3.94
CA LEU A 104 -1.13 7.76 4.81
C LEU A 104 -1.68 7.73 6.22
N LYS A 105 -1.89 6.53 6.73
CA LYS A 105 -2.30 6.27 8.11
C LYS A 105 -1.14 5.68 8.89
N TRP A 106 -0.81 6.29 10.01
CA TRP A 106 0.22 5.76 10.92
C TRP A 106 -0.42 4.98 12.05
N LEU A 107 0.02 3.73 12.24
CA LEU A 107 -0.49 2.88 13.31
C LEU A 107 0.64 2.49 14.27
N PRO A 108 0.45 2.61 15.60
CA PRO A 108 1.32 1.94 16.55
C PRO A 108 1.10 0.42 16.47
N LEU A 109 2.09 -0.36 16.94
CA LEU A 109 2.05 -1.82 16.95
C LEU A 109 0.73 -2.40 17.45
N ARG A 110 0.19 -1.85 18.56
CA ARG A 110 -1.09 -2.29 19.16
C ARG A 110 -2.30 -2.20 18.23
N LYS A 111 -2.32 -1.22 17.31
CA LYS A 111 -3.39 -1.05 16.31
C LYS A 111 -3.07 -1.80 15.01
N PHE A 112 -1.79 -2.01 14.72
CA PHE A 112 -1.35 -2.74 13.53
C PHE A 112 -1.56 -4.26 13.66
N GLN A 113 -1.17 -4.86 14.79
CA GLN A 113 -1.22 -6.31 15.02
C GLN A 113 -2.60 -6.93 14.71
N PRO A 114 -3.73 -6.38 15.18
CA PRO A 114 -5.06 -6.94 14.91
C PRO A 114 -5.44 -7.01 13.42
N LEU A 115 -4.81 -6.20 12.56
CA LEU A 115 -5.02 -6.27 11.10
C LEU A 115 -4.43 -7.55 10.51
N PHE A 116 -3.35 -8.07 11.10
CA PHE A 116 -2.58 -9.25 10.66
C PHE A 116 -2.82 -10.51 11.50
N GLY A 117 -3.51 -10.38 12.64
CA GLY A 117 -3.66 -11.46 13.61
C GLY A 117 -2.45 -11.59 14.53
N HIS A 118 -2.15 -12.82 14.98
CA HIS A 118 -1.14 -13.06 16.03
C HIS A 118 0.32 -12.93 15.56
N PHE A 119 0.58 -12.77 14.26
CA PHE A 119 1.94 -12.75 13.73
C PHE A 119 2.21 -11.47 12.93
N VAL A 120 2.97 -10.57 13.52
CA VAL A 120 3.65 -9.48 12.81
C VAL A 120 5.15 -9.79 12.90
N PRO A 121 5.79 -10.23 11.79
CA PRO A 121 7.20 -10.63 11.80
C PRO A 121 8.18 -9.46 12.00
N PHE A 122 7.69 -8.22 11.94
CA PHE A 122 8.51 -7.02 11.91
C PHE A 122 8.23 -6.17 13.15
N LYS A 123 9.26 -5.85 13.93
CA LYS A 123 9.14 -4.96 15.09
C LYS A 123 9.65 -3.57 14.72
N CYS A 124 8.74 -2.68 14.35
CA CYS A 124 9.03 -1.25 14.21
C CYS A 124 8.11 -0.43 15.12
N HIS A 125 8.49 0.82 15.40
CA HIS A 125 7.76 1.65 16.36
C HIS A 125 6.37 2.06 15.86
N SER A 126 6.24 2.30 14.55
CA SER A 126 5.00 2.69 13.90
C SER A 126 4.99 2.22 12.46
N TYR A 127 3.80 1.92 11.98
CA TYR A 127 3.55 1.32 10.68
C TYR A 127 2.78 2.32 9.82
N GLY A 128 3.44 2.86 8.81
CA GLY A 128 2.76 3.62 7.75
C GLY A 128 2.00 2.65 6.85
N ILE A 129 0.70 2.91 6.68
CA ILE A 129 -0.20 2.16 5.82
C ILE A 129 -0.77 3.12 4.78
N LEU A 130 -0.58 2.78 3.51
CA LEU A 130 -1.20 3.51 2.41
C LEU A 130 -2.67 3.13 2.35
N VAL A 131 -3.56 4.11 2.37
CA VAL A 131 -4.99 3.95 2.14
C VAL A 131 -5.27 4.50 0.75
N ILE A 132 -5.74 3.64 -0.15
CA ILE A 132 -5.82 3.90 -1.59
C ILE A 132 -7.28 4.02 -1.98
N ASP A 133 -7.67 5.18 -2.49
CA ASP A 133 -9.03 5.44 -2.97
C ASP A 133 -9.22 5.18 -4.47
N ARG A 134 -8.14 5.14 -5.25
CA ARG A 134 -8.21 4.85 -6.69
C ARG A 134 -7.08 3.94 -7.18
N LEU A 135 -7.45 2.96 -8.00
CA LEU A 135 -6.55 1.95 -8.56
C LEU A 135 -6.92 1.62 -10.01
N GLU A 136 -5.93 1.54 -10.88
CA GLU A 136 -6.08 1.18 -12.30
C GLU A 136 -5.07 0.11 -12.72
N VAL A 137 -5.49 -0.90 -13.49
CA VAL A 137 -4.56 -1.93 -13.99
C VAL A 137 -3.78 -1.40 -15.20
N LEU A 138 -2.47 -1.25 -15.00
CA LEU A 138 -1.54 -0.86 -16.04
C LEU A 138 -1.16 -2.07 -16.90
N ASP A 139 -0.65 -3.11 -16.24
CA ASP A 139 -0.25 -4.36 -16.87
C ASP A 139 -0.92 -5.55 -16.16
N SER A 140 -1.79 -6.22 -16.91
CA SER A 140 -2.49 -7.42 -16.46
C SER A 140 -1.64 -8.69 -16.55
N HIS A 141 -0.42 -8.62 -17.10
CA HIS A 141 0.49 -9.76 -17.11
C HIS A 141 0.94 -10.08 -15.68
N GLN A 142 0.41 -11.17 -15.15
CA GLN A 142 0.76 -11.69 -13.83
C GLN A 142 2.13 -12.37 -13.89
N GLN A 143 3.19 -11.58 -13.79
CA GLN A 143 4.52 -12.12 -13.57
C GLN A 143 4.83 -12.02 -12.09
N PRO A 144 5.34 -13.06 -11.41
CA PRO A 144 5.85 -12.93 -10.06
C PRO A 144 6.95 -11.87 -9.97
N VAL A 145 7.22 -11.34 -8.77
CA VAL A 145 8.44 -10.54 -8.58
C VAL A 145 9.63 -11.50 -8.58
N GLY A 146 10.55 -11.33 -9.54
CA GLY A 146 11.73 -12.19 -9.69
C GLY A 146 12.83 -11.93 -8.66
N THR A 147 12.66 -10.93 -7.80
CA THR A 147 13.60 -10.50 -6.77
C THR A 147 13.02 -10.69 -5.37
N THR A 148 13.89 -10.88 -4.39
CA THR A 148 13.47 -10.87 -2.97
C THR A 148 13.20 -9.42 -2.57
N LEU A 149 11.95 -9.12 -2.23
CA LEU A 149 11.54 -7.82 -1.72
C LEU A 149 11.78 -7.74 -0.21
N GLU A 150 12.40 -6.65 0.24
CA GLU A 150 12.46 -6.33 1.67
C GLU A 150 11.11 -5.77 2.12
N SER A 151 10.67 -6.04 3.35
CA SER A 151 9.56 -5.28 3.91
C SER A 151 10.03 -3.87 4.28
N ALA A 152 9.26 -2.84 3.92
CA ALA A 152 9.51 -1.47 4.34
C ALA A 152 9.65 -1.35 5.87
N TYR A 153 9.02 -2.22 6.64
CA TYR A 153 9.08 -2.26 8.10
C TYR A 153 10.36 -2.90 8.66
N GLN A 154 11.16 -3.56 7.83
CA GLN A 154 12.49 -4.07 8.17
C GLN A 154 13.60 -3.13 7.70
N ASN A 155 13.29 -2.25 6.75
CA ASN A 155 14.26 -1.34 6.17
C ASN A 155 14.92 -0.44 7.22
N GLU A 156 16.26 -0.40 7.21
CA GLU A 156 17.06 0.34 8.21
C GLU A 156 16.75 1.83 8.20
N ARG A 157 16.58 2.44 7.01
CA ARG A 157 16.28 3.88 6.89
C ARG A 157 14.91 4.20 7.48
N TYR A 158 13.92 3.34 7.22
CA TYR A 158 12.58 3.48 7.79
C TYR A 158 12.64 3.41 9.31
N ASN A 159 13.31 2.39 9.86
CA ASN A 159 13.42 2.18 11.30
C ASN A 159 14.24 3.28 12.02
N ALA A 160 15.22 3.88 11.34
CA ALA A 160 15.98 5.02 11.87
C ALA A 160 15.14 6.31 11.90
N ALA A 161 14.24 6.50 10.94
CA ALA A 161 13.43 7.72 10.82
C ALA A 161 12.16 7.68 11.69
N VAL A 162 11.49 6.52 11.75
CA VAL A 162 10.20 6.37 12.43
C VAL A 162 10.40 6.12 13.91
N LYS A 163 10.15 7.15 14.72
CA LYS A 163 10.30 7.12 16.18
C LYS A 163 9.02 6.61 16.87
N PRO A 164 9.11 6.21 18.15
CA PRO A 164 7.91 6.03 18.96
C PRO A 164 7.11 7.33 19.01
N PHE A 165 5.77 7.23 18.88
CA PHE A 165 4.91 8.34 19.27
C PHE A 165 5.18 8.64 20.75
N GLN A 166 5.68 9.83 21.06
CA GLN A 166 5.72 10.33 22.43
C GLN A 166 4.28 10.63 22.84
N PHE A 167 3.66 9.67 23.52
CA PHE A 167 2.39 9.89 24.20
C PHE A 167 2.64 10.79 25.41
N GLU A 168 2.89 12.08 25.20
CA GLU A 168 2.85 13.08 26.28
C GLU A 168 1.57 13.92 26.30
N ASP A 169 0.68 13.85 25.31
CA ASP A 169 -0.52 14.74 25.28
C ASP A 169 -1.85 14.06 24.86
N VAL A 170 -2.12 12.81 25.27
CA VAL A 170 -3.52 12.31 25.31
C VAL A 170 -3.72 11.34 26.47
N LEU A 171 -3.60 11.85 27.70
CA LEU A 171 -4.47 11.43 28.80
C LEU A 171 -5.63 12.42 28.82
N ILE A 172 -6.70 12.13 28.07
CA ILE A 172 -8.03 12.67 28.37
C ILE A 172 -9.00 11.49 28.23
N ASP A 173 -9.76 11.31 29.30
CA ASP A 173 -10.59 10.16 29.67
C ASP A 173 -11.61 9.67 28.62
#